data_AF-A0A7V2SW99-F1
#
_entry.id   AF-A0A7V2SW99-F1
#
_cell.length_a   1.000
_cell.length_b   1.000
_cell.length_c   1.000
_cell.angle_alpha   90.00
_cell.angle_beta   90.00
_cell.angle_gamma   90.00
#
_symmetry.space_group_name_H-M   'P 1'
#
loop_
_entity.id
_entity.type
_entity.pdbx_description
1 polymer ?
#
loop_
_entity_poly.entity_id
_entity_poly.type
_entity_poly.pdbx_seq_one_letter_code
_entity_poly.pdbx_strand_id
1 'polypeptide(L)'
;MTPLNQWFKHVATREIKVLAIGGSDPSGGAGIQQDIRTITVLGGYGTAIPTALTIQNTLGVKDIALVPPETLSAQLESCLSDIPFDAIKIGMMGSVENVRVIGRLIKRLSPETPVI
;
A
#
# COMPACT_ATOMS: atom_id res chain seq x y z
N MET A 1 2.83 45.98 -5.94
CA MET A 1 2.79 44.73 -6.73
C MET A 1 3.82 43.78 -6.16
N THR A 2 3.39 42.76 -5.41
CA THR A 2 4.29 41.69 -4.95
C THR A 2 4.69 40.84 -6.16
N PRO A 3 5.97 40.53 -6.38
CA PRO A 3 6.39 39.87 -7.60
C PRO A 3 5.87 38.42 -7.65
N LEU A 4 5.39 38.01 -8.84
CA LEU A 4 4.79 36.70 -9.16
C LEU A 4 5.66 35.51 -8.73
N ASN A 5 6.97 35.73 -8.58
CA ASN A 5 7.98 34.74 -8.23
C ASN A 5 7.97 34.31 -6.74
N GLN A 6 7.10 34.86 -5.89
CA GLN A 6 6.93 34.39 -4.50
C GLN A 6 5.92 33.24 -4.37
N TRP A 7 5.08 32.98 -5.38
CA TRP A 7 4.05 31.92 -5.33
C TRP A 7 4.60 30.51 -5.62
N PHE A 8 5.74 30.42 -6.29
CA PHE A 8 6.27 29.14 -6.79
C PHE A 8 7.57 28.70 -6.08
N LYS A 9 7.98 29.38 -5.00
CA LYS A 9 9.31 29.16 -4.41
C LYS A 9 9.45 27.97 -3.46
N HIS A 10 8.37 27.29 -3.06
CA HIS A 10 8.46 26.19 -2.08
C HIS A 10 7.42 25.10 -2.29
N VAL A 11 7.43 24.41 -3.43
CA VAL A 11 6.94 23.03 -3.43
C VAL A 11 8.05 22.13 -3.95
N ALA A 12 9.12 22.00 -3.16
CA ALA A 12 9.83 20.72 -3.18
C ALA A 12 8.82 19.71 -2.65
N THR A 13 8.07 19.06 -3.55
CA THR A 13 7.14 18.00 -3.17
C THR A 13 8.00 16.88 -2.61
N ARG A 14 8.00 16.72 -1.29
CA ARG A 14 8.47 15.49 -0.66
C ARG A 14 7.82 14.31 -1.38
N GLU A 15 8.63 13.32 -1.77
CA GLU A 15 8.12 12.09 -2.39
C GLU A 15 7.09 11.45 -1.47
N ILE A 16 5.87 11.26 -1.97
CA ILE A 16 4.75 10.68 -1.20
C ILE A 16 4.96 9.17 -1.12
N LYS A 17 5.04 8.64 0.10
CA LYS A 17 5.27 7.22 0.37
C LYS A 17 3.95 6.55 0.69
N VAL A 18 3.59 5.52 -0.06
CA VAL A 18 2.31 4.81 0.09
C VAL A 18 2.57 3.34 0.34
N LEU A 19 1.99 2.80 1.41
CA LEU A 19 1.97 1.36 1.67
C LEU A 19 0.69 0.75 1.07
N ALA A 20 0.84 -0.15 0.11
CA ALA A 20 -0.22 -0.96 -0.46
C ALA A 20 -0.25 -2.35 0.21
N ILE A 21 -1.38 -2.72 0.80
CA ILE A 21 -1.60 -4.02 1.44
C ILE A 21 -2.66 -4.76 0.61
N GLY A 22 -2.34 -5.91 0.03
CA GLY A 22 -3.29 -6.59 -0.85
C GLY A 22 -2.82 -7.91 -1.42
N GLY A 23 -3.66 -8.53 -2.26
CA GLY A 23 -3.28 -9.74 -3.00
C GLY A 23 -2.25 -9.45 -4.09
N SER A 24 -1.36 -10.41 -4.34
CA SER A 24 -0.41 -10.38 -5.45
C SER A 24 -1.02 -11.03 -6.69
N ASP A 25 -1.16 -10.25 -7.75
CA ASP A 25 -1.54 -10.71 -9.09
C ASP A 25 -0.30 -10.91 -9.96
N PRO A 26 0.07 -12.15 -10.32
CA PRO A 26 1.24 -12.43 -11.14
C PRO A 26 1.13 -11.90 -12.59
N SER A 27 -0.08 -11.61 -13.09
CA SER A 27 -0.25 -11.01 -14.41
C SER A 27 0.02 -9.50 -14.43
N GLY A 28 0.07 -8.87 -13.25
CA GLY A 28 0.32 -7.43 -13.11
C GLY A 28 -0.83 -6.53 -13.52
N GLY A 29 -2.03 -7.07 -13.77
CA GLY A 29 -3.21 -6.29 -14.15
C GLY A 29 -3.98 -5.72 -12.94
N ALA A 30 -3.80 -6.31 -11.77
CA ALA A 30 -4.44 -5.91 -10.52
C ALA A 30 -3.47 -6.07 -9.32
N GLY A 31 -4.04 -6.11 -8.12
CA GLY A 31 -3.32 -6.39 -6.89
C GLY A 31 -2.23 -5.36 -6.56
N ILE A 32 -1.32 -5.76 -5.69
CA ILE A 32 -0.21 -4.91 -5.25
C ILE A 32 0.71 -4.49 -6.40
N GLN A 33 0.79 -5.29 -7.48
CA GLN A 33 1.55 -4.94 -8.68
C GLN A 33 0.97 -3.68 -9.35
N GLN A 34 -0.34 -3.64 -9.55
CA GLN A 34 -1.01 -2.48 -10.13
C GLN A 34 -1.03 -1.29 -9.16
N ASP A 35 -1.10 -1.55 -7.85
CA ASP A 35 -0.98 -0.50 -6.83
C ASP A 35 0.37 0.21 -6.92
N ILE A 36 1.48 -0.54 -6.87
CA ILE A 36 2.84 0.00 -6.98
C ILE A 36 3.00 0.75 -8.30
N ARG A 37 2.57 0.18 -9.42
CA ARG A 37 2.63 0.83 -10.72
C ARG A 37 1.90 2.17 -10.71
N THR A 38 0.70 2.21 -10.14
CA THR A 38 -0.11 3.43 -10.06
C THR A 38 0.58 4.50 -9.21
N ILE A 39 1.07 4.12 -8.02
CA ILE A 39 1.79 5.02 -7.12
C ILE A 39 3.02 5.60 -7.81
N THR A 40 3.83 4.75 -8.46
CA THR A 40 5.03 5.18 -9.18
C THR A 40 4.72 6.12 -10.36
N VAL A 41 3.68 5.82 -11.15
CA VAL A 41 3.26 6.69 -12.26
C VAL A 41 2.77 8.06 -11.76
N LEU A 42 2.22 8.12 -10.55
CA LEU A 42 1.80 9.37 -9.90
C LEU A 42 2.96 10.09 -9.17
N GLY A 43 4.20 9.60 -9.27
CA GLY A 43 5.39 10.22 -8.68
C GLY A 43 5.59 9.91 -7.19
N GLY A 44 4.94 8.87 -6.67
CA GLY A 44 5.12 8.40 -5.30
C GLY A 44 6.05 7.19 -5.19
N TYR A 45 6.49 6.93 -3.96
CA TYR A 45 7.21 5.71 -3.58
C TYR A 45 6.23 4.68 -3.04
N GLY A 46 6.04 3.59 -3.78
CA GLY A 46 5.17 2.49 -3.38
C GLY A 46 5.92 1.42 -2.59
N THR A 47 5.35 0.96 -1.48
CA THR A 47 5.74 -0.29 -0.80
C THR A 47 4.56 -1.24 -0.79
N ALA A 48 4.81 -2.54 -0.94
CA ALA A 48 3.75 -3.53 -1.04
C ALA A 48 3.91 -4.64 0.00
N ILE A 49 2.81 -5.01 0.67
CA ILE A 49 2.76 -6.16 1.56
C ILE A 49 1.67 -7.12 1.06
N PRO A 50 2.04 -8.35 0.64
CA PRO A 50 1.07 -9.33 0.19
C PRO A 50 0.25 -9.90 1.36
N THR A 51 -1.06 -10.01 1.16
CA THR A 51 -2.00 -10.76 2.02
C THR A 51 -2.29 -12.15 1.47
N ALA A 52 -2.02 -12.36 0.18
CA ALA A 52 -2.10 -13.63 -0.50
C ALA A 52 -1.36 -13.57 -1.84
N LEU A 53 -1.00 -14.73 -2.36
CA LEU A 53 -0.54 -14.92 -3.73
C LEU A 53 -1.67 -15.55 -4.53
N THR A 54 -2.09 -14.93 -5.62
CA THR A 54 -3.11 -15.51 -6.49
C THR A 54 -2.45 -16.36 -7.59
N ILE A 55 -3.05 -17.50 -7.89
CA ILE A 55 -2.78 -18.24 -9.11
C ILE A 55 -3.76 -17.67 -10.14
N GLN A 56 -3.40 -16.54 -10.73
CA GLN A 56 -4.27 -15.73 -11.58
C GLN A 56 -3.62 -15.44 -12.93
N ASN A 57 -4.44 -15.25 -13.96
CA ASN A 57 -4.04 -14.61 -15.20
C ASN A 57 -5.19 -13.75 -15.75
N THR A 58 -5.05 -13.22 -16.96
CA THR A 58 -6.04 -12.35 -17.60
C THR A 58 -7.40 -13.03 -17.87
N LEU A 59 -7.51 -14.35 -17.73
CA LEU A 59 -8.75 -15.11 -17.85
C LEU A 59 -9.45 -15.35 -16.51
N GLY A 60 -8.80 -15.01 -15.38
CA GLY A 60 -9.37 -15.13 -14.04
C GLY A 60 -8.43 -15.74 -13.00
N VAL A 61 -8.97 -15.91 -11.80
CA VAL A 61 -8.30 -16.53 -10.64
C VAL A 61 -8.59 -18.03 -10.63
N LYS A 62 -7.55 -18.85 -10.52
CA LYS A 62 -7.65 -20.30 -10.41
C LYS A 62 -7.57 -20.78 -8.96
N ASP A 63 -6.71 -20.14 -8.16
CA ASP A 63 -6.48 -20.50 -6.76
C ASP A 63 -5.85 -19.33 -5.99
N ILE A 64 -5.80 -19.42 -4.67
CA ILE A 64 -5.25 -18.42 -3.76
C ILE A 64 -4.44 -19.10 -2.65
N ALA A 65 -3.17 -18.73 -2.53
CA ALA A 65 -2.35 -19.06 -1.37
C ALA A 65 -2.35 -17.90 -0.37
N LEU A 66 -3.05 -18.06 0.75
CA LEU A 66 -3.15 -17.02 1.79
C LEU A 66 -1.82 -16.84 2.53
N VAL A 67 -1.45 -15.59 2.80
CA VAL A 67 -0.36 -15.28 3.72
C VAL A 67 -0.89 -15.43 5.16
N PRO A 68 -0.20 -16.21 6.02
CA PRO A 68 -0.61 -16.37 7.41
C PRO A 68 -0.62 -15.03 8.17
N PRO A 69 -1.55 -14.83 9.13
CA PRO A 69 -1.68 -13.58 9.87
C PRO A 69 -0.42 -13.13 10.61
N GLU A 70 0.35 -14.07 11.14
CA GLU A 70 1.64 -13.84 11.79
C GLU A 70 2.69 -13.31 10.82
N THR A 71 2.73 -13.86 9.60
CA THR A 71 3.62 -13.40 8.53
C THR A 71 3.19 -12.03 8.02
N LEU A 72 1.89 -11.78 7.87
CA LEU A 72 1.37 -10.44 7.54
C LEU A 72 1.77 -9.43 8.62
N SER A 73 1.60 -9.78 9.90
CA SER A 73 1.98 -8.91 11.01
C SER A 73 3.48 -8.62 11.01
N ALA A 74 4.33 -9.62 10.80
CA ALA A 74 5.78 -9.45 10.76
C ALA A 74 6.23 -8.53 9.61
N GLN A 75 5.64 -8.68 8.42
CA GLN A 75 5.91 -7.78 7.29
C GLN A 75 5.51 -6.34 7.62
N LEU A 76 4.32 -6.14 8.22
CA LEU A 76 3.84 -4.81 8.60
C LEU A 76 4.77 -4.16 9.61
N GLU A 77 5.14 -4.84 10.70
CA GLU A 77 6.07 -4.28 11.70
C GLU A 77 7.43 -3.95 11.06
N SER A 78 7.96 -4.83 10.19
CA SER A 78 9.23 -4.60 9.51
C SER A 78 9.18 -3.30 8.68
N CYS A 79 8.19 -3.14 7.80
CA CYS A 79 8.13 -1.96 6.94
C CYS A 79 7.79 -0.67 7.71
N LEU A 80 6.88 -0.75 8.69
CA LEU A 80 6.47 0.41 9.49
C LEU A 80 7.55 0.90 10.45
N SER A 81 8.49 0.03 10.83
CA SER A 81 9.65 0.41 11.65
C SER A 81 10.73 1.19 10.88
N ASP A 82 10.70 1.14 9.54
CA ASP A 82 11.71 1.74 8.67
C ASP A 82 11.16 2.95 7.88
N ILE A 83 9.96 2.81 7.30
CA ILE A 83 9.43 3.76 6.32
C ILE A 83 8.25 4.56 6.93
N PRO A 84 8.35 5.90 6.98
CA PRO A 84 7.23 6.74 7.40
C PRO A 84 6.26 6.96 6.22
N PHE A 85 5.24 6.11 6.13
CA PHE A 85 4.22 6.19 5.08
C PHE A 85 3.27 7.38 5.28
N ASP A 86 2.97 8.07 4.19
CA ASP A 86 2.06 9.21 4.14
C ASP A 86 0.61 8.76 3.93
N ALA A 87 0.39 7.60 3.30
CA ALA A 87 -0.93 6.99 3.12
C ALA A 87 -0.87 5.45 3.09
N ILE A 88 -1.99 4.82 3.40
CA ILE A 88 -2.16 3.36 3.32
C ILE A 88 -3.27 3.05 2.32
N LYS A 89 -3.02 2.11 1.42
CA LYS A 89 -4.03 1.54 0.53
C LYS A 89 -4.28 0.08 0.91
N ILE A 90 -5.54 -0.33 1.01
CA ILE A 90 -5.94 -1.68 1.36
C ILE A 90 -6.73 -2.30 0.21
N GLY A 91 -6.32 -3.48 -0.22
CA GLY A 91 -7.00 -4.30 -1.22
C GLY A 91 -7.53 -5.59 -0.61
N MET A 92 -7.40 -6.69 -1.36
CA MET A 92 -7.80 -8.02 -0.89
C MET A 92 -7.11 -8.36 0.45
N MET A 93 -7.88 -8.76 1.46
CA MET A 93 -7.35 -9.11 2.80
C MET A 93 -7.23 -10.63 3.01
N GLY A 94 -7.97 -11.44 2.26
CA GLY A 94 -7.86 -12.90 2.23
C GLY A 94 -8.55 -13.64 3.37
N SER A 95 -8.44 -13.19 4.62
CA SER A 95 -9.05 -13.85 5.79
C SER A 95 -9.50 -12.86 6.87
N VAL A 96 -10.40 -13.32 7.76
CA VAL A 96 -10.86 -12.51 8.91
C VAL A 96 -9.70 -12.21 9.86
N GLU A 97 -8.75 -13.12 10.00
CA GLU A 97 -7.56 -12.96 10.83
C GLU A 97 -6.67 -11.85 10.28
N ASN A 98 -6.48 -11.78 8.96
CA ASN A 98 -5.77 -10.69 8.30
C ASN A 98 -6.50 -9.35 8.46
N VAL A 99 -7.84 -9.33 8.37
CA VAL A 99 -8.63 -8.13 8.69
C VAL A 99 -8.35 -7.65 10.11
N ARG A 100 -8.27 -8.55 11.09
CA ARG A 100 -7.95 -8.19 12.48
C ARG A 100 -6.53 -7.64 12.62
N VAL A 101 -5.55 -8.19 11.90
CA VAL A 101 -4.17 -7.67 11.86
C VAL A 101 -4.16 -6.24 11.32
N ILE A 102 -4.78 -6.02 10.16
CA ILE A 102 -4.85 -4.70 9.51
C ILE A 102 -5.64 -3.70 10.38
N GLY A 103 -6.74 -4.13 11.01
CA GLY A 103 -7.51 -3.29 11.92
C GLY A 103 -6.71 -2.84 13.15
N ARG A 104 -5.81 -3.68 13.68
CA ARG A 104 -4.89 -3.27 14.76
C ARG A 104 -3.86 -2.25 14.27
N LEU A 105 -3.37 -2.40 13.05
CA LEU A 105 -2.49 -1.42 12.43
C LEU A 105 -3.19 -0.06 12.31
N ILE A 106 -4.39 0.00 11.72
CA ILE A 106 -5.11 1.27 11.50
C ILE A 106 -5.30 2.04 12.82
N LYS A 107 -5.60 1.33 13.92
CA LYS A 107 -5.75 1.95 15.25
C LYS A 107 -4.46 2.60 15.80
N ARG A 108 -3.29 2.26 15.27
CA ARG A 108 -1.98 2.84 15.64
C ARG A 108 -1.59 4.03 14.77
N LEU A 109 -2.27 4.24 13.65
CA LEU A 109 -1.97 5.34 12.73
C LEU A 109 -2.47 6.67 13.30
N SER A 110 -1.90 7.76 12.80
CA SER A 110 -2.48 9.08 13.01
C SER A 110 -3.90 9.10 12.41
N PRO A 111 -4.89 9.72 13.06
CA PRO A 111 -6.22 9.93 12.48
C PRO A 111 -6.18 10.69 11.14
N GLU A 112 -5.12 11.47 10.91
CA GLU A 112 -4.90 12.24 9.68
C GLU A 112 -4.29 11.41 8.54
N THR A 113 -3.79 10.20 8.83
CA THR A 113 -3.21 9.32 7.79
C THR A 113 -4.34 8.81 6.90
N PRO A 114 -4.37 9.13 5.60
CA PRO A 114 -5.37 8.60 4.69
C PRO A 114 -5.26 7.08 4.58
N VAL A 115 -6.38 6.41 4.82
CA VAL A 115 -6.54 4.98 4.58
C VAL A 115 -7.60 4.81 3.51
N ILE A 116 -7.20 4.25 2.37
CA ILE A 116 -8.04 4.02 1.19
C ILE A 116 -8.31 2.53 1.03
#